data_AF-A0A9E5V649-F1
#
_entry.id   AF-A0A9E5V649-F1
#
_cell.length_a   1.000
_cell.length_b   1.000
_cell.length_c   1.000
_cell.angle_alpha   90.00
_cell.angle_beta   90.00
_cell.angle_gamma   90.00
#
_symmetry.space_group_name_H-M   'P 1'
#
loop_
_entity.id
_entity.type
_entity.pdbx_description
1 polymer ?
#
loop_
_entity_poly.entity_id
_entity_poly.type
_entity_poly.pdbx_seq_one_letter_code
_entity_poly.pdbx_strand_id
1 'polypeptide(L)'
;MSQRGHTYREIRDVLQVSLGFVTDCCQRYQEQGVEGLKLNYWGTQGYLKPNQKEELMAWLAQKDAWLLEEVAVHIEDAYGVVYQSPPELLHATEASRIQLEKVTLNPPG
;
A
#
# COMPACT_ATOMS: atom_id res chain seq x y z
N MET A 1 -25.39 5.15 6.44
CA MET A 1 -26.59 4.31 6.28
C MET A 1 -26.31 2.95 6.90
N SER A 2 -27.15 2.46 7.82
CA SER A 2 -26.94 1.20 8.56
C SER A 2 -27.75 0.05 7.95
N GLN A 3 -27.08 -0.99 7.42
CA GLN A 3 -27.73 -2.12 6.75
C GLN A 3 -28.55 -3.06 7.68
N ARG A 4 -28.53 -2.83 9.01
CA ARG A 4 -29.35 -3.59 9.99
C ARG A 4 -29.99 -2.73 11.09
N GLY A 5 -30.10 -1.41 10.89
CA GLY A 5 -30.82 -0.53 11.83
C GLY A 5 -30.08 -0.13 13.11
N HIS A 6 -28.83 -0.55 13.33
CA HIS A 6 -28.02 -0.05 14.43
C HIS A 6 -27.46 1.33 14.12
N THR A 7 -27.69 2.27 15.02
CA THR A 7 -27.10 3.60 14.98
C THR A 7 -25.60 3.52 15.27
N TYR A 8 -24.83 4.49 14.79
CA TYR A 8 -23.39 4.55 15.07
C TYR A 8 -23.07 4.67 16.58
N ARG A 9 -24.00 5.22 17.39
CA ARG A 9 -23.86 5.25 18.85
C ARG A 9 -24.00 3.87 19.48
N GLU A 10 -24.96 3.07 19.03
CA GLU A 10 -25.12 1.70 19.54
C GLU A 10 -23.91 0.84 19.20
N ILE A 11 -23.37 0.98 17.97
CA ILE A 11 -22.15 0.28 17.56
C ILE A 11 -20.95 0.71 18.41
N ARG A 12 -20.80 2.02 18.64
CA ARG A 12 -19.78 2.58 19.54
C ARG A 12 -19.86 1.96 20.93
N ASP A 13 -21.07 1.87 21.50
CA ASP A 13 -21.28 1.41 22.87
C ASP A 13 -21.09 -0.11 23.01
N VAL A 14 -21.52 -0.90 22.02
CA VAL A 14 -21.31 -2.35 22.00
C VAL A 14 -19.84 -2.72 21.79
N LEU A 15 -19.15 -2.04 20.87
CA LEU A 15 -17.75 -2.32 20.54
C LEU A 15 -16.74 -1.56 21.40
N GLN A 16 -17.20 -0.63 22.25
CA GLN A 16 -16.37 0.22 23.12
C GLN A 16 -15.28 1.00 22.36
N VAL A 17 -15.61 1.50 21.16
CA VAL A 17 -14.71 2.29 20.31
C VAL A 17 -15.14 3.76 20.27
N SER A 18 -14.39 4.62 19.58
CA SER A 18 -14.81 6.01 19.38
C SER A 18 -15.86 6.12 18.26
N LEU A 19 -16.72 7.15 18.32
CA LEU A 19 -17.69 7.41 17.25
C LEU A 19 -17.00 7.75 15.91
N GLY A 20 -15.83 8.37 15.97
CA GLY A 20 -15.00 8.65 14.80
C GLY A 20 -14.52 7.37 14.12
N PHE A 21 -14.10 6.36 14.90
CA PHE A 21 -13.70 5.05 14.38
C PHE A 21 -14.85 4.36 13.64
N VAL A 22 -16.06 4.38 14.22
CA VAL A 22 -17.25 3.80 13.58
C VAL A 22 -17.57 4.52 12.27
N THR A 23 -17.48 5.86 12.26
CA THR A 23 -17.73 6.66 11.06
C THR A 23 -16.72 6.36 9.96
N ASP A 24 -15.42 6.34 10.30
CA ASP A 24 -14.33 6.05 9.36
C ASP A 24 -14.48 4.65 8.74
N CYS A 25 -14.66 3.62 9.58
CA CYS A 25 -14.88 2.26 9.09
C CYS A 25 -16.12 2.17 8.19
N CYS A 26 -17.25 2.78 8.58
CA CYS A 26 -18.46 2.75 7.74
C CYS A 26 -18.26 3.47 6.41
N GLN A 27 -17.55 4.61 6.40
CA GLN A 27 -17.27 5.36 5.18
C GLN A 27 -16.34 4.57 4.25
N ARG A 28 -15.23 4.06 4.77
CA ARG A 28 -14.27 3.24 4.02
C ARG A 28 -14.93 1.99 3.44
N TYR A 29 -15.82 1.36 4.20
CA TYR A 29 -16.60 0.23 3.69
C TYR A 29 -17.55 0.61 2.56
N GLN A 30 -18.19 1.79 2.62
CA GLN A 30 -19.07 2.25 1.54
C GLN A 30 -18.30 2.54 0.25
N GLU A 31 -17.09 3.07 0.36
CA GLU A 31 -16.25 3.45 -0.78
C GLU A 31 -15.49 2.27 -1.38
N GLN A 32 -14.96 1.37 -0.54
CA GLN A 32 -13.96 0.37 -0.92
C GLN A 32 -14.37 -1.07 -0.55
N GLY A 33 -15.58 -1.26 0.00
CA GLY A 33 -16.04 -2.56 0.46
C GLY A 33 -15.21 -3.12 1.61
N VAL A 34 -15.16 -4.45 1.73
CA VAL A 34 -14.39 -5.15 2.78
C VAL A 34 -12.89 -4.82 2.69
N GLU A 35 -12.37 -4.53 1.49
CA GLU A 35 -10.97 -4.16 1.29
C GLU A 35 -10.59 -2.88 2.05
N GLY A 36 -11.46 -1.87 2.09
CA GLY A 36 -11.21 -0.63 2.84
C GLY A 36 -11.20 -0.77 4.35
N LEU A 37 -11.68 -1.91 4.87
CA LEU A 37 -11.66 -2.27 6.28
C LEU A 37 -10.48 -3.15 6.67
N LYS A 38 -9.74 -3.70 5.69
CA LYS A 38 -8.52 -4.43 6.00
C LYS A 38 -7.53 -3.49 6.66
N LEU A 39 -6.75 -4.02 7.60
CA LEU A 39 -5.58 -3.32 8.11
C LEU A 39 -4.66 -3.05 6.93
N ASN A 40 -4.67 -1.82 6.40
CA ASN A 40 -3.57 -1.32 5.57
C ASN A 40 -2.29 -1.17 6.39
N TYR A 41 -2.38 -1.33 7.72
CA TYR A 41 -1.26 -1.34 8.63
C TYR A 41 -0.79 -2.79 8.87
N TRP A 42 0.07 -3.28 7.97
CA TRP A 42 0.76 -4.57 8.11
C TRP A 42 2.02 -4.48 9.00
N GLY A 43 2.16 -3.37 9.75
CA GLY A 43 3.48 -2.82 10.00
C GLY A 43 4.15 -2.50 8.66
N THR A 44 5.13 -1.62 8.63
CA THR A 44 6.04 -1.65 7.49
C THR A 44 6.76 -3.00 7.57
N GLN A 45 6.37 -3.99 6.76
CA GLN A 45 7.35 -4.99 6.32
C GLN A 45 8.39 -4.14 5.59
N GLY A 46 9.42 -3.69 6.31
CA GLY A 46 10.38 -2.72 5.78
C GLY A 46 11.17 -3.28 4.59
N TYR A 47 11.02 -4.57 4.29
CA TYR A 47 11.79 -5.30 3.30
C TYR A 47 10.99 -6.44 2.67
N LEU A 48 11.22 -6.66 1.38
CA LEU A 48 10.75 -7.83 0.64
C LEU A 48 11.37 -9.13 1.19
N LYS A 49 10.57 -10.19 1.26
CA LYS A 49 11.06 -11.54 1.54
C LYS A 49 11.87 -12.07 0.35
N PRO A 50 12.77 -13.06 0.54
CA PRO A 50 13.60 -13.60 -0.53
C PRO A 50 12.82 -14.07 -1.76
N ASN A 51 11.69 -14.76 -1.56
CA ASN A 51 10.82 -15.21 -2.65
C ASN A 51 10.18 -14.04 -3.42
N GLN A 52 9.77 -12.98 -2.72
CA GLN A 52 9.19 -11.78 -3.34
C GLN A 52 10.26 -11.00 -4.12
N LYS A 53 11.51 -11.02 -3.66
CA LYS A 53 12.63 -10.45 -4.43
C LYS A 53 12.85 -11.20 -5.74
N GLU A 54 12.84 -12.53 -5.72
CA GLU A 54 13.00 -13.33 -6.94
C GLU A 54 11.89 -13.05 -7.96
N GLU A 55 10.64 -12.96 -7.50
CA GLU A 55 9.50 -12.60 -8.36
C GLU A 55 9.63 -11.18 -8.93
N LEU A 56 10.02 -10.22 -8.09
CA LEU A 56 10.26 -8.84 -8.52
C LEU A 56 11.37 -8.77 -9.57
N MET A 57 12.46 -9.52 -9.41
CA MET A 57 13.55 -9.57 -10.39
C MET A 57 13.10 -10.19 -11.72
N ALA A 58 12.28 -11.25 -11.67
CA ALA A 58 11.71 -11.85 -12.87
C ALA A 58 10.78 -10.88 -13.60
N TRP A 59 10.02 -10.05 -12.87
CA TRP A 59 9.17 -9.01 -13.43
C TRP A 59 10.00 -7.85 -14.02
N LEU A 60 11.01 -7.36 -13.30
CA LEU A 60 11.89 -6.30 -13.78
C LEU A 60 12.61 -6.69 -15.09
N ALA A 61 12.98 -7.97 -15.25
CA ALA A 61 13.61 -8.49 -16.46
C ALA A 61 12.70 -8.50 -17.71
N GLN A 62 11.40 -8.23 -17.59
CA GLN A 62 10.46 -8.23 -18.73
C GLN A 62 10.59 -6.99 -19.62
N LYS A 63 11.25 -5.93 -19.14
CA LYS A 63 11.40 -4.65 -19.82
C LYS A 63 12.78 -4.08 -19.55
N ASP A 64 13.37 -3.41 -20.54
CA ASP A 64 14.74 -2.86 -20.43
C ASP A 64 14.87 -1.73 -19.39
N ALA A 65 13.78 -1.00 -19.12
CA ALA A 65 13.77 0.11 -18.16
C ALA A 65 12.40 0.28 -17.50
N TRP A 66 12.42 0.53 -16.18
CA TRP A 66 11.25 0.87 -15.38
C TRP A 66 11.42 2.23 -14.72
N LEU A 67 10.31 2.93 -14.54
CA LEU A 67 10.29 4.11 -13.69
C LEU A 67 10.27 3.66 -12.23
N LEU A 68 11.02 4.37 -11.39
CA LEU A 68 11.08 4.06 -9.97
C LEU A 68 9.68 4.05 -9.30
N GLU A 69 8.79 4.94 -9.73
CA GLU A 69 7.40 5.02 -9.27
C GLU A 69 6.58 3.78 -9.67
N GLU A 70 6.77 3.27 -10.89
CA GLU A 70 6.09 2.04 -11.36
C GLU A 70 6.50 0.84 -10.50
N VAL A 71 7.79 0.75 -10.15
CA VAL A 71 8.30 -0.32 -9.29
C VAL A 71 7.80 -0.18 -7.86
N ALA A 72 7.73 1.05 -7.33
CA ALA A 72 7.18 1.30 -6.00
C ALA A 72 5.72 0.87 -5.90
N VAL A 73 4.89 1.28 -6.87
CA VAL A 73 3.46 0.91 -6.95
C VAL A 73 3.31 -0.60 -7.08
N HIS A 74 4.09 -1.25 -7.95
CA HIS A 74 4.03 -2.70 -8.10
C HIS A 74 4.35 -3.43 -6.79
N ILE A 75 5.35 -2.96 -6.04
CA ILE A 75 5.74 -3.56 -4.76
C ILE A 75 4.66 -3.35 -3.69
N GLU A 76 4.06 -2.16 -3.65
CA GLU A 76 2.97 -1.85 -2.73
C GLU A 76 1.75 -2.73 -3.04
N ASP A 77 1.33 -2.80 -4.31
CA ASP A 77 0.16 -3.57 -4.75
C ASP A 77 0.35 -5.08 -4.59
N ALA A 78 1.52 -5.61 -4.97
CA ALA A 78 1.76 -7.05 -4.98
C ALA A 78 2.17 -7.60 -3.60
N TYR A 79 2.87 -6.81 -2.80
CA TYR A 79 3.53 -7.30 -1.58
C TYR A 79 3.17 -6.52 -0.32
N GLY A 80 2.45 -5.39 -0.42
CA GLY A 80 2.09 -4.55 0.72
C GLY A 80 3.30 -3.88 1.38
N VAL A 81 4.42 -3.76 0.65
CA VAL A 81 5.67 -3.15 1.12
C VAL A 81 5.74 -1.72 0.60
N VAL A 82 5.99 -0.76 1.49
CA VAL A 82 6.14 0.66 1.13
C VAL A 82 7.55 1.11 1.49
N TYR A 83 8.32 1.53 0.50
CA TYR A 83 9.64 2.14 0.71
C TYR A 83 9.49 3.65 0.88
N GLN A 84 10.13 4.22 1.90
CA GLN A 84 9.96 5.64 2.23
C GLN A 84 10.88 6.53 1.39
N SER A 85 11.87 5.94 0.72
CA SER A 85 12.85 6.70 -0.04
C SER A 85 13.36 5.97 -1.30
N PRO A 86 13.69 6.71 -2.39
CA PRO A 86 14.30 6.14 -3.58
C PRO A 86 15.55 5.28 -3.35
N PRO A 87 16.47 5.61 -2.41
CA PRO A 87 17.59 4.75 -2.10
C PRO A 87 17.18 3.40 -1.52
N GLU A 88 16.21 3.35 -0.60
CA GLU A 88 15.73 2.09 -0.02
C GLU A 88 15.17 1.14 -1.08
N LEU A 89 14.38 1.68 -2.00
CA LEU A 89 13.83 0.92 -3.12
C LEU A 89 14.92 0.37 -4.04
N LEU A 90 15.96 1.16 -4.35
CA LEU A 90 17.11 0.70 -5.14
C LEU A 90 17.89 -0.42 -4.42
N HIS A 91 18.05 -0.31 -3.10
CA HIS A 91 18.69 -1.36 -2.30
C HIS A 91 17.87 -2.66 -2.28
N ALA A 92 16.54 -2.56 -2.37
CA ALA A 92 15.66 -3.73 -2.35
C ALA A 92 15.69 -4.53 -3.64
N THR A 93 15.93 -3.89 -4.79
CA THR A 93 15.82 -4.50 -6.11
C THR A 93 17.14 -5.04 -6.66
N GLU A 94 18.29 -4.85 -5.99
CA GLU A 94 19.64 -5.19 -6.53
C GLU A 94 19.92 -4.62 -7.95
N ALA A 95 19.01 -3.79 -8.46
CA ALA A 95 18.98 -3.35 -9.84
C ALA A 95 19.94 -2.17 -10.02
N SER A 96 20.65 -2.17 -11.14
CA SER A 96 21.50 -1.04 -11.50
C SER A 96 20.63 0.20 -11.70
N ARG A 97 21.13 1.36 -11.28
CA ARG A 97 20.50 2.69 -11.46
C ARG A 97 20.16 3.05 -12.92
N ILE A 98 20.61 2.23 -13.87
CA ILE A 98 20.35 2.31 -15.32
C ILE A 98 19.04 1.60 -15.69
N GLN A 99 18.68 0.50 -15.01
CA GLN A 99 17.41 -0.22 -15.22
C GLN A 99 16.21 0.50 -14.57
N LEU A 100 16.49 1.30 -13.54
CA LEU A 100 15.52 2.07 -12.79
C LEU A 100 15.79 3.56 -12.99
N GLU A 101 15.07 4.18 -13.93
CA GLU A 101 15.23 5.60 -14.22
C GLU A 101 14.60 6.43 -13.09
N LYS A 102 15.41 7.29 -12.48
CA LYS A 102 14.93 8.25 -11.49
C LYS A 102 14.23 9.39 -12.23
N VAL A 103 12.91 9.40 -12.23
CA VAL A 103 12.18 10.63 -12.61
C VAL A 103 12.57 11.69 -11.60
N THR A 104 13.39 12.62 -12.05
CA THR A 104 13.84 13.74 -11.23
C THR A 104 12.71 14.76 -11.25
N LEU A 105 11.99 14.86 -10.13
CA LEU A 105 11.23 16.02 -9.66
C LEU A 105 10.29 16.71 -10.68
N ASN A 106 8.98 16.48 -10.54
CA ASN A 106 8.00 17.56 -10.68
C ASN A 106 6.75 17.26 -9.84
N PRO A 107 6.42 18.07 -8.82
CA PRO A 107 5.07 18.07 -8.27
C PRO A 107 4.13 18.78 -9.28
N PRO A 108 2.92 18.28 -9.55
CA PRO A 108 1.93 19.09 -10.22
C PRO A 108 1.52 20.24 -9.28
N GLY A 109 1.77 21.47 -9.72
CA GLY A 109 1.20 22.70 -9.15
C GLY A 109 -0.21 22.96 -9.64
#